data_AF-A0A497SU63-F1
#
_entry.id   AF-A0A497SU63-F1
#
_cell.length_a   1.000
_cell.length_b   1.000
_cell.length_c   1.000
_cell.angle_alpha   90.00
_cell.angle_beta   90.00
_cell.angle_gamma   90.00
#
_symmetry.space_group_name_H-M   'P 1'
#
loop_
_entity.id
_entity.type
_entity.pdbx_description
1 polymer ?
#
loop_
_entity_poly.entity_id
_entity_poly.type
_entity_poly.pdbx_seq_one_letter_code
_entity_poly.pdbx_strand_id
1 'polypeptide(L)' 'KMKVKMAFFIIFGSAATTISAMFPLMVIGIGVMRGFALSTTIGVLIGITITRPAYGRIVEYILR' A
#
# COMPACT_ATOMS: atom_id res chain seq x y z
N LYS A 1 1.64 22.00 3.90
CA LYS A 1 2.23 21.10 4.94
C LYS A 1 1.21 20.16 5.60
N MET A 2 0.02 20.60 6.04
CA MET A 2 -1.00 19.71 6.64
C MET A 2 -1.53 18.60 5.69
N LYS A 3 -1.70 18.88 4.40
CA LYS A 3 -2.24 17.90 3.42
C LYS A 3 -1.36 16.65 3.24
N VAL A 4 -0.04 16.79 3.36
CA VAL A 4 0.91 15.68 3.17
C VAL A 4 0.81 14.68 4.32
N LYS A 5 0.72 15.15 5.57
CA LYS A 5 0.57 14.29 6.75
C LYS A 5 -0.75 13.51 6.70
N MET A 6 -1.82 14.15 6.23
CA MET A 6 -3.13 13.50 6.04
C MET A 6 -3.12 12.48 4.90
N ALA A 7 -2.40 12.77 3.81
CA ALA A 7 -2.22 11.81 2.72
C ALA A 7 -1.50 10.53 3.19
N PHE A 8 -0.46 10.66 4.00
CA PHE A 8 0.21 9.49 4.61
C PHE A 8 -0.72 8.69 5.52
N PHE A 9 -1.59 9.36 6.28
CA PHE A 9 -2.59 8.68 7.11
C PHE A 9 -3.58 7.84 6.27
N ILE A 10 -4.07 8.39 5.16
CA ILE A 10 -4.96 7.67 4.23
C ILE A 10 -4.24 6.48 3.58
N ILE A 11 -2.97 6.65 3.21
CA ILE A 11 -2.16 5.58 2.60
C ILE A 11 -2.01 4.40 3.57
N PHE A 12 -1.64 4.67 4.83
CA PHE A 12 -1.55 3.62 5.85
C PHE A 12 -2.91 2.97 6.15
N GLY A 13 -3.99 3.75 6.17
CA GLY A 13 -5.35 3.21 6.32
C GLY A 13 -5.75 2.28 5.17
N SER A 14 -5.51 2.70 3.92
CA SER A 14 -5.79 1.90 2.72
C SER A 14 -4.91 0.65 2.61
N ALA A 15 -3.68 0.72 3.11
CA ALA A 15 -2.79 -0.43 3.20
C ALA A 15 -3.35 -1.50 4.13
N ALA A 16 -3.76 -1.07 5.33
CA ALA A 16 -4.32 -1.94 6.35
C ALA A 16 -5.60 -2.64 5.87
N THR A 17 -6.48 -1.94 5.15
CA THR A 17 -7.69 -2.55 4.58
C THR A 17 -7.35 -3.58 3.51
N THR A 18 -6.36 -3.31 2.66
CA THR A 18 -5.93 -4.25 1.60
C THR A 18 -5.33 -5.52 2.20
N ILE A 19 -4.43 -5.38 3.19
CA ILE A 19 -3.84 -6.53 3.89
C ILE A 19 -4.93 -7.33 4.62
N SER A 20 -5.88 -6.65 5.26
CA SER A 20 -7.03 -7.29 5.91
C SER A 20 -7.92 -8.05 4.92
N ALA A 21 -8.14 -7.51 3.72
CA ALA A 21 -8.90 -8.19 2.67
C ALA A 21 -8.20 -9.43 2.12
N MET A 22 -6.85 -9.46 2.14
CA MET A 22 -6.06 -10.63 1.73
C MET A 22 -5.98 -11.72 2.81
N PHE A 23 -6.27 -11.40 4.06
CA PHE A 23 -6.22 -12.33 5.20
C PHE A 23 -7.02 -13.63 4.99
N PRO A 24 -8.32 -13.59 4.56
CA PRO A 24 -9.07 -14.81 4.28
C PRO A 24 -8.50 -15.62 3.10
N LEU A 25 -7.97 -14.96 2.07
CA LEU A 25 -7.32 -15.64 0.93
C LEU A 25 -6.03 -16.36 1.36
N MET A 26 -5.35 -15.85 2.38
CA MET A 26 -4.14 -16.46 2.94
C MET A 26 -4.46 -17.69 3.80
N VAL A 27 -5.52 -17.62 4.62
CA VAL A 27 -5.90 -18.70 5.55
C VAL A 27 -6.71 -19.79 4.84
N ILE A 28 -7.75 -19.39 4.09
CA ILE A 28 -8.75 -20.30 3.50
C ILE A 28 -8.41 -20.63 2.04
N GLY A 29 -7.72 -19.73 1.34
CA GLY A 29 -7.37 -19.92 -0.06
C GLY A 29 -6.44 -21.12 -0.28
N ILE A 30 -6.56 -21.74 -1.46
CA ILE A 30 -5.79 -22.90 -1.87
C ILE A 30 -4.94 -22.58 -3.12
N GLY A 31 -3.75 -23.16 -3.20
CA GLY A 31 -2.83 -23.01 -4.33
C GLY A 31 -2.54 -21.55 -4.69
N VAL A 32 -3.01 -21.12 -5.86
CA VAL A 32 -2.75 -19.80 -6.47
C VAL A 32 -3.31 -18.65 -5.64
N MET A 33 -4.44 -18.81 -4.95
CA MET A 33 -5.04 -17.74 -4.13
C MET A 33 -4.12 -17.30 -2.99
N ARG A 34 -3.40 -18.26 -2.37
CA ARG A 34 -2.40 -17.96 -1.33
C ARG A 34 -1.18 -17.23 -1.93
N GLY A 35 -0.71 -17.67 -3.09
CA GLY A 35 0.38 -17.00 -3.81
C GLY A 35 0.02 -15.57 -4.24
N PHE A 36 -1.22 -15.37 -4.66
CA PHE A 36 -1.76 -14.04 -5.00
C PHE A 36 -1.86 -13.13 -3.77
N ALA A 37 -2.37 -13.65 -2.64
CA ALA A 37 -2.45 -12.89 -1.39
C ALA A 37 -1.07 -12.45 -0.89
N LEU A 38 -0.07 -13.34 -0.97
CA LEU A 38 1.32 -13.06 -0.60
C LEU A 38 1.95 -11.99 -1.50
N SER A 39 1.90 -12.19 -2.82
CA SER A 39 2.47 -11.23 -3.78
C SER A 39 1.81 -9.86 -3.71
N THR A 40 0.48 -9.81 -3.53
CA THR A 40 -0.25 -8.55 -3.36
C THR A 40 0.18 -7.83 -2.08
N THR A 41 0.30 -8.55 -0.95
CA THR A 41 0.74 -7.96 0.32
C THR A 41 2.15 -7.37 0.21
N ILE A 42 3.08 -8.10 -0.43
CA ILE A 42 4.44 -7.63 -0.68
C ILE A 42 4.45 -6.41 -1.62
N GLY A 43 3.66 -6.46 -2.70
CA GLY A 43 3.54 -5.35 -3.64
C GLY A 43 2.98 -4.08 -3.00
N VAL A 44 1.98 -4.21 -2.12
CA VAL A 44 1.42 -3.10 -1.35
C VAL A 44 2.46 -2.50 -0.41
N LEU A 45 3.21 -3.33 0.34
CA LEU A 45 4.29 -2.87 1.21
C LEU A 45 5.33 -2.05 0.45
N ILE A 46 5.82 -2.56 -0.69
CA ILE A 46 6.79 -1.86 -1.54
C ILE A 46 6.17 -0.57 -2.12
N GLY A 47 4.91 -0.61 -2.55
CA GLY A 47 4.20 0.54 -3.07
C GLY A 47 4.11 1.70 -2.07
N ILE A 48 3.84 1.38 -0.81
CA ILE A 48 3.72 2.38 0.26
C ILE A 48 5.08 2.94 0.68
N THR A 49 6.10 2.07 0.83
CA THR A 49 7.42 2.48 1.32
C THR A 49 8.26 3.18 0.27
N ILE A 50 8.12 2.85 -1.03
CA ILE A 50 8.95 3.44 -2.08
C ILE A 50 8.14 4.41 -2.94
N THR A 51 7.05 3.94 -3.52
CA THR A 51 6.35 4.71 -4.56
C THR A 51 5.69 5.96 -3.99
N ARG A 52 5.03 5.88 -2.82
CA ARG A 52 4.35 7.02 -2.21
C ARG A 52 5.29 8.14 -1.74
N PRO A 53 6.41 7.90 -1.03
CA PRO A 53 7.34 8.97 -0.68
C PRO A 53 8.08 9.51 -1.91
N ALA A 54 8.39 8.67 -2.91
CA ALA A 54 8.96 9.13 -4.17
C ALA A 54 8.01 10.11 -4.89
N TYR A 55 6.71 9.76 -4.97
CA TYR A 55 5.70 10.63 -5.58
C TYR A 55 5.55 11.95 -4.82
N GLY A 56 5.59 11.92 -3.48
CA GLY A 56 5.57 13.13 -2.66
C GLY A 56 6.72 14.08 -2.98
N ARG A 57 7.94 13.55 -3.13
CA ARG A 57 9.12 14.35 -3.53
C ARG A 57 9.01 14.90 -4.95
N ILE A 58 8.49 14.11 -5.89
CA ILE A 58 8.32 14.54 -7.29
C ILE A 58 7.29 15.66 -7.39
N VAL A 59 6.14 15.50 -6.73
CA VAL A 59 5.09 16.53 -6.71
C VAL A 59 5.59 17.82 -6.06
N GLU A 60 6.39 17.74 -5.00
CA GLU A 60 7.04 18.91 -4.40
C GLU A 60 8.01 19.60 -5.37
N TYR A 61 8.64 18.86 -6.28
CA TYR A 61 9.55 19.40 -7.28
C TYR A 61 8.82 20.05 -8.47
N ILE A 62 7.66 19.51 -8.88
CA ILE A 62 6.89 19.98 -10.04
C ILE A 62 5.96 21.15 -9.68
N LEU A 63 5.39 21.13 -8.47
CA LEU A 63 4.42 22.15 -8.03
C LEU A 63 5.11 23.39 -7.42
N ARG A 64 6.45 23.38 -7.37
CA ARG A 64 7.28 24.50 -6.93
C ARG A 64 7.78 25.27 -8.15
#